data_AF-A0A1V4Z4P7-F1
#
_entry.id   AF-A0A1V4Z4P7-F1
#
_cell.length_a   1.000
_cell.length_b   1.000
_cell.length_c   1.000
_cell.angle_alpha   90.00
_cell.angle_beta   90.00
_cell.angle_gamma   90.00
#
_symmetry.space_group_name_H-M   'P 1'
#
loop_
_entity.id
_entity.type
_entity.pdbx_description
1 polymer ?
#
loop_
_entity_poly.entity_id
_entity_poly.type
_entity_poly.pdbx_seq_one_letter_code
_entity_poly.pdbx_strand_id
1 'polypeptide(L)'
;MRALVAVYTRTFNSFKVASRIKETIGADLTRIELAGGEQSNISNGILTFLGQKAPIKPCKTDLRSYDLLVLCCPVWSKSTPPAVNQYLSEIQHGEGRKCAIAVTYDGDGADRAIGKITKLMSARGLYCIDSMSVMAAQVGDGSYYDLVTQFASGLNTKAMVPVAVRKTADTTGKAVKTAGNAAKTAGAVGRFFLRR
;
A
#
# COMPACT_ATOMS: atom_id res chain seq x y z
N MET A 1 -18.00 3.21 -5.69
CA MET A 1 -16.69 2.54 -5.67
C MET A 1 -16.93 1.04 -5.65
N ARG A 2 -16.17 0.25 -6.41
CA ARG A 2 -16.14 -1.21 -6.25
C ARG A 2 -14.88 -1.62 -5.49
N ALA A 3 -15.05 -2.37 -4.40
CA ALA A 3 -13.94 -2.81 -3.55
C ALA A 3 -13.85 -4.34 -3.51
N LEU A 4 -12.63 -4.85 -3.41
CA LEU A 4 -12.32 -6.25 -3.14
C LEU A 4 -11.63 -6.35 -1.78
N VAL A 5 -12.16 -7.17 -0.89
CA VAL A 5 -11.49 -7.58 0.34
C VAL A 5 -10.82 -8.93 0.09
N ALA A 6 -9.50 -8.99 0.19
CA ALA A 6 -8.73 -10.22 0.14
C ALA A 6 -8.34 -10.63 1.56
N VAL A 7 -8.66 -11.85 1.96
CA VAL A 7 -8.38 -12.32 3.32
C VAL A 7 -7.60 -13.62 3.36
N TYR A 8 -6.49 -13.62 4.08
CA TYR A 8 -5.83 -14.84 4.55
C TYR A 8 -6.11 -15.01 6.05
N THR A 9 -6.47 -16.22 6.48
CA THR A 9 -6.68 -16.50 7.91
C THR A 9 -6.49 -17.97 8.23
N ARG A 10 -5.93 -18.25 9.42
CA ARG A 10 -5.83 -19.62 9.95
C ARG A 10 -6.82 -19.87 11.09
N THR A 11 -7.02 -18.88 11.96
CA THR A 11 -7.85 -18.98 13.17
C THR A 11 -9.09 -18.06 13.13
N PHE A 12 -9.55 -17.68 11.95
CA PHE A 12 -10.74 -16.84 11.70
C PHE A 12 -10.72 -15.39 12.20
N ASN A 13 -9.78 -14.94 13.02
CA ASN A 13 -9.76 -13.55 13.50
C ASN A 13 -9.72 -12.53 12.35
N SER A 14 -8.79 -12.71 11.40
CA SER A 14 -8.71 -11.85 10.22
C SER A 14 -9.94 -11.95 9.32
N PHE A 15 -10.65 -13.09 9.34
CA PHE A 15 -11.91 -13.27 8.62
C PHE A 15 -13.05 -12.44 9.23
N LYS A 16 -13.13 -12.35 10.57
CA LYS A 16 -14.11 -11.49 11.25
C LYS A 16 -13.89 -10.02 10.88
N VAL A 17 -12.65 -9.55 10.93
CA VAL A 17 -12.27 -8.18 10.52
C VAL A 17 -12.61 -7.95 9.04
N ALA A 18 -12.22 -8.87 8.15
CA ALA A 18 -12.51 -8.77 6.72
C ALA A 18 -14.01 -8.74 6.42
N SER A 19 -14.80 -9.57 7.11
CA SER A 19 -16.25 -9.64 6.94
C SER A 19 -16.92 -8.33 7.37
N ARG A 20 -16.49 -7.74 8.49
CA ARG A 20 -16.97 -6.43 8.95
C ARG A 20 -16.66 -5.35 7.92
N ILE A 21 -15.42 -5.27 7.43
CA ILE A 21 -15.04 -4.30 6.40
C ILE A 21 -15.92 -4.46 5.15
N LYS A 22 -16.07 -5.71 4.69
CA LYS A 22 -16.89 -6.06 3.53
C LYS A 22 -18.33 -5.59 3.69
N GLU A 23 -18.95 -5.86 4.84
CA GLU A 23 -20.31 -5.43 5.16
C GLU A 23 -20.44 -3.91 5.20
N THR A 24 -19.48 -3.22 5.84
CA THR A 24 -19.53 -1.75 5.98
C THR A 24 -19.43 -1.01 4.65
N ILE A 25 -18.63 -1.50 3.68
CA ILE A 25 -18.43 -0.79 2.41
C ILE A 25 -19.09 -1.47 1.19
N GLY A 26 -19.81 -2.59 1.40
CA GLY A 26 -20.44 -3.35 0.32
C GLY A 26 -19.44 -3.95 -0.66
N ALA A 27 -18.34 -4.54 -0.17
CA ALA A 27 -17.27 -5.08 -1.01
C ALA A 27 -17.51 -6.54 -1.45
N ASP A 28 -16.81 -6.94 -2.51
CA ASP A 28 -16.60 -8.35 -2.85
C ASP A 28 -15.55 -8.96 -1.91
N LEU A 29 -15.59 -10.28 -1.69
CA LEU A 29 -14.65 -10.98 -0.80
C LEU A 29 -13.97 -12.13 -1.54
N THR A 30 -12.64 -12.20 -1.46
CA THR A 30 -11.85 -13.35 -1.91
C THR A 30 -11.03 -13.92 -0.76
N ARG A 31 -11.00 -15.24 -0.65
CA ARG A 31 -10.18 -15.95 0.33
C ARG A 31 -8.86 -16.36 -0.31
N ILE A 32 -7.78 -16.13 0.42
CA ILE A 32 -6.44 -16.63 0.11
C ILE A 32 -6.32 -17.95 0.89
N GLU A 33 -6.06 -19.04 0.19
CA GLU A 33 -5.94 -20.37 0.78
C GLU A 33 -4.69 -21.07 0.26
N LEU A 34 -3.99 -21.80 1.12
CA LEU A 34 -2.84 -22.60 0.70
C LEU A 34 -3.28 -23.76 -0.20
N ALA A 35 -2.52 -24.02 -1.27
CA ALA A 35 -2.81 -25.11 -2.20
C ALA A 35 -2.71 -26.50 -1.53
N GLY A 36 -1.76 -26.67 -0.61
CA GLY A 36 -1.59 -27.88 0.20
C GLY A 36 -2.39 -27.92 1.51
N GLY A 37 -3.32 -26.97 1.71
CA GLY A 37 -4.07 -26.80 2.95
C GLY A 37 -3.26 -26.17 4.09
N GLU A 38 -3.96 -25.85 5.19
CA GLU A 38 -3.38 -25.19 6.37
C GLU A 38 -2.37 -26.07 7.15
N GLN A 39 -2.33 -27.37 6.84
CA GLN A 39 -1.38 -28.35 7.41
C GLN A 39 -0.09 -28.49 6.60
N SER A 40 0.03 -27.82 5.44
CA SER A 40 1.30 -27.80 4.71
C SER A 40 2.41 -27.23 5.62
N ASN A 41 3.60 -27.84 5.59
CA ASN A 41 4.76 -27.69 6.49
C ASN A 41 5.40 -26.27 6.58
N ILE A 42 4.60 -25.20 6.47
CA ILE A 42 4.99 -23.81 6.74
C ILE A 42 5.10 -23.57 8.26
N SER A 43 4.87 -24.60 9.09
CA SER A 43 5.04 -24.62 10.55
C SER A 43 6.41 -24.16 11.05
N ASN A 44 7.42 -24.08 10.18
CA ASN A 44 8.75 -23.58 10.54
C ASN A 44 8.81 -22.08 10.27
N GLY A 45 8.66 -21.25 11.31
CA GLY A 45 8.71 -19.77 11.26
C GLY A 45 9.93 -19.17 10.53
N ILE A 46 10.98 -19.97 10.30
CA ILE A 46 12.13 -19.69 9.42
C ILE A 46 11.71 -19.36 7.98
N LEU A 47 10.73 -20.07 7.40
CA LEU A 47 10.25 -19.83 6.03
C LEU A 47 9.50 -18.48 5.93
N THR A 48 8.81 -18.06 7.00
CA THR A 48 8.11 -16.76 7.06
C THR A 48 9.10 -15.60 7.15
N PHE A 49 10.23 -15.79 7.84
CA PHE A 49 11.26 -14.75 8.04
C PHE A 49 11.96 -14.37 6.73
N LEU A 50 12.15 -15.31 5.81
CA LEU A 50 12.83 -15.11 4.52
C LEU A 50 11.96 -14.47 3.42
N GLY A 51 10.72 -14.08 3.72
CA GLY A 51 9.82 -13.50 2.71
C GLY A 51 9.44 -14.47 1.59
N GLN A 52 9.52 -15.77 1.87
CA GLN A 52 9.14 -16.79 0.90
C GLN A 52 7.65 -16.70 0.58
N LYS A 53 7.31 -17.17 -0.61
CA LYS A 53 5.96 -17.31 -1.10
C LYS A 53 5.53 -18.76 -0.97
N ALA A 54 4.28 -18.99 -0.60
CA ALA A 54 3.70 -20.32 -0.55
C ALA A 54 2.63 -20.47 -1.63
N PRO A 55 2.60 -21.59 -2.38
CA PRO A 55 1.56 -21.82 -3.38
C PRO A 55 0.15 -21.70 -2.78
N ILE A 56 -0.70 -20.92 -3.44
CA ILE A 56 -2.10 -20.71 -3.05
C ILE A 56 -3.03 -21.31 -4.08
N LYS A 57 -4.26 -21.61 -3.67
CA LYS A 57 -5.34 -21.95 -4.61
C LYS A 57 -5.70 -20.72 -5.46
N PRO A 58 -6.19 -20.91 -6.70
CA PRO A 58 -6.68 -19.81 -7.51
C PRO A 58 -7.74 -18.98 -6.77
N CYS A 59 -7.55 -17.66 -6.78
CA CYS A 59 -8.46 -16.72 -6.15
C CYS A 59 -8.46 -15.39 -6.94
N LYS A 60 -9.29 -14.41 -6.57
CA LYS A 60 -9.41 -13.17 -7.33
C LYS A 60 -8.17 -12.28 -7.15
N THR A 61 -7.39 -12.13 -8.22
CA THR A 61 -6.17 -11.30 -8.27
C THR A 61 -6.22 -10.19 -9.34
N ASP A 62 -7.17 -10.28 -10.27
CA ASP A 62 -7.41 -9.28 -11.30
C ASP A 62 -8.26 -8.11 -10.76
N LEU A 63 -7.67 -6.91 -10.77
CA LEU A 63 -8.25 -5.71 -10.19
C LEU A 63 -8.96 -4.79 -11.20
N ARG A 64 -9.11 -5.17 -12.48
CA ARG A 64 -9.73 -4.31 -13.50
C ARG A 64 -11.10 -3.73 -13.12
N SER A 65 -11.92 -4.50 -12.41
CA SER A 65 -13.27 -4.13 -11.98
C SER A 65 -13.33 -3.43 -10.62
N TYR A 66 -12.18 -3.19 -9.98
CA TYR A 66 -12.10 -2.67 -8.61
C TYR A 66 -11.30 -1.38 -8.55
N ASP A 67 -11.75 -0.48 -7.68
CA ASP A 67 -11.07 0.79 -7.38
C ASP A 67 -10.18 0.65 -6.15
N LEU A 68 -10.53 -0.28 -5.25
CA LEU A 68 -9.91 -0.50 -3.95
C LEU A 68 -9.68 -2.00 -3.68
N LEU A 69 -8.46 -2.33 -3.26
CA LEU A 69 -8.13 -3.63 -2.65
C LEU A 69 -7.89 -3.45 -1.15
N VAL A 70 -8.64 -4.15 -0.31
CA VAL A 70 -8.35 -4.24 1.13
C VAL A 70 -7.76 -5.60 1.44
N LEU A 71 -6.52 -5.64 1.93
CA LEU A 71 -5.90 -6.89 2.37
C LEU A 71 -6.07 -7.07 3.88
N CYS A 72 -6.62 -8.22 4.27
CA CYS A 72 -6.78 -8.66 5.64
C CYS A 72 -5.93 -9.90 5.91
N CYS A 73 -5.01 -9.85 6.89
CA CYS A 73 -4.22 -11.04 7.23
C CYS A 73 -3.71 -11.05 8.68
N PRO A 74 -3.36 -12.21 9.24
CA PRO A 74 -2.64 -12.26 10.50
C PRO A 74 -1.19 -11.76 10.34
N VAL A 75 -0.57 -11.37 11.45
CA VAL A 75 0.88 -11.17 11.57
C VAL A 75 1.51 -12.47 12.06
N TRP A 76 2.48 -13.00 11.31
CA TRP A 76 3.20 -14.23 11.65
C TRP A 76 4.69 -13.94 11.79
N SER A 77 5.28 -14.29 12.94
CA SER A 77 6.70 -14.04 13.23
C SER A 77 7.14 -12.61 12.92
N LYS A 78 6.32 -11.62 13.33
CA LYS A 78 6.51 -10.19 13.08
C LYS A 78 6.55 -9.80 11.59
N SER A 79 5.97 -10.62 10.71
CA SER A 79 5.97 -10.42 9.26
C SER A 79 4.68 -10.88 8.59
N THR A 80 4.63 -10.66 7.28
CA THR A 80 3.54 -11.05 6.38
C THR A 80 3.56 -12.56 6.10
N PRO A 81 2.41 -13.25 6.17
CA PRO A 81 2.33 -14.69 5.87
C PRO A 81 2.80 -15.04 4.45
N PRO A 82 3.44 -16.20 4.22
CA PRO A 82 3.90 -16.63 2.90
C PRO A 82 2.79 -16.71 1.83
N ALA A 83 1.57 -17.13 2.21
CA ALA A 83 0.41 -17.15 1.32
C ALA A 83 0.04 -15.74 0.81
N VAL A 84 0.14 -14.75 1.68
CA VAL A 84 -0.11 -13.34 1.34
C VAL A 84 0.98 -12.81 0.42
N ASN A 85 2.25 -13.17 0.65
CA ASN A 85 3.35 -12.80 -0.26
C ASN A 85 3.13 -13.38 -1.67
N GLN A 86 2.64 -14.61 -1.79
CA GLN A 86 2.26 -15.21 -3.07
C GLN A 86 1.12 -14.43 -3.72
N TYR A 87 0.00 -14.23 -2.99
CA TYR A 87 -1.16 -13.49 -3.47
C TYR A 87 -0.80 -12.10 -4.01
N LEU A 88 -0.05 -11.32 -3.22
CA LEU A 88 0.40 -9.99 -3.64
C LEU A 88 1.27 -10.03 -4.90
N SER A 89 1.98 -11.13 -5.12
CA SER A 89 2.79 -11.29 -6.32
C SER A 89 2.01 -11.72 -7.57
N GLU A 90 0.77 -12.18 -7.38
CA GLU A 90 -0.14 -12.58 -8.46
C GLU A 90 -1.12 -11.47 -8.84
N ILE A 91 -1.11 -10.32 -8.14
CA ILE A 91 -1.97 -9.17 -8.46
C ILE A 91 -1.71 -8.69 -9.89
N GLN A 92 -2.82 -8.45 -10.61
CA GLN A 92 -2.84 -7.93 -11.97
C GLN A 92 -3.67 -6.63 -12.02
N HIS A 93 -3.26 -5.70 -12.89
CA HIS A 93 -3.95 -4.42 -13.13
C HIS A 93 -4.08 -3.54 -11.86
N GLY A 94 -3.01 -3.51 -11.06
CA GLY A 94 -2.96 -2.74 -9.81
C GLY A 94 -2.59 -1.27 -10.00
N GLU A 95 -2.12 -0.87 -11.17
CA GLU A 95 -1.62 0.46 -11.46
C GLU A 95 -2.68 1.55 -11.17
N GLY A 96 -2.33 2.48 -10.27
CA GLY A 96 -3.20 3.59 -9.89
C GLY A 96 -4.40 3.20 -9.03
N ARG A 97 -4.53 1.92 -8.64
CA ARG A 97 -5.60 1.45 -7.76
C ARG A 97 -5.28 1.75 -6.31
N LYS A 98 -6.31 2.02 -5.52
CA LYS A 98 -6.15 2.28 -4.08
C LYS A 98 -6.01 0.95 -3.35
N CYS A 99 -5.25 0.93 -2.27
CA CYS A 99 -5.24 -0.20 -1.34
C CYS A 99 -5.35 0.25 0.11
N ALA A 100 -5.85 -0.66 0.94
CA ALA A 100 -5.83 -0.52 2.39
C ALA A 100 -5.44 -1.84 3.04
N ILE A 101 -4.94 -1.78 4.27
CA ILE A 101 -4.38 -2.93 4.97
C ILE A 101 -5.03 -3.05 6.35
N ALA A 102 -5.52 -4.24 6.70
CA ALA A 102 -5.95 -4.56 8.05
C ALA A 102 -5.23 -5.81 8.53
N VAL A 103 -4.40 -5.68 9.56
CA VAL A 103 -3.69 -6.84 10.14
C VAL A 103 -4.28 -7.23 11.48
N THR A 104 -4.43 -8.53 11.71
CA THR A 104 -4.70 -9.05 13.06
C THR A 104 -3.43 -9.59 13.67
N TYR A 105 -3.14 -9.31 14.94
CA TYR A 105 -1.88 -9.71 15.55
C TYR A 105 -2.06 -10.14 17.00
N ASP A 106 -1.05 -10.83 17.51
CA ASP A 106 -0.88 -11.14 18.92
C ASP A 106 0.56 -10.79 19.29
N GLY A 107 0.76 -9.99 20.33
CA GLY A 107 2.07 -9.42 20.68
C GLY A 107 2.50 -8.25 19.78
N ASP A 108 3.61 -8.40 19.06
CA ASP A 108 4.27 -7.30 18.33
C ASP A 108 4.42 -7.56 16.81
N GLY A 109 4.93 -6.55 16.09
CA GLY A 109 5.28 -6.68 14.67
C GLY A 109 4.21 -6.27 13.66
N ALA A 110 3.08 -5.70 14.11
CA ALA A 110 2.05 -5.15 13.23
C ALA A 110 2.61 -4.10 12.25
N ASP A 111 3.33 -3.11 12.75
CA ASP A 111 3.89 -2.03 11.91
C ASP A 111 4.90 -2.56 10.88
N ARG A 112 5.71 -3.54 11.28
CA ARG A 112 6.67 -4.19 10.38
C ARG A 112 5.95 -4.96 9.27
N ALA A 113 4.89 -5.69 9.60
CA ALA A 113 4.08 -6.41 8.63
C ALA A 113 3.36 -5.45 7.68
N ILE A 114 2.74 -4.38 8.20
CA ILE A 114 2.09 -3.33 7.41
C ILE A 114 3.12 -2.70 6.45
N GLY A 115 4.29 -2.28 6.95
CA GLY A 115 5.34 -1.69 6.11
C GLY A 115 5.81 -2.62 4.99
N LYS A 116 5.91 -3.92 5.24
CA LYS A 116 6.25 -4.92 4.21
C LYS A 116 5.12 -5.08 3.18
N ILE A 117 3.87 -5.18 3.62
CA ILE A 117 2.70 -5.28 2.74
C ILE A 117 2.58 -4.04 1.86
N THR A 118 2.71 -2.84 2.43
CA THR A 118 2.67 -1.58 1.69
C THR A 118 3.70 -1.58 0.57
N LYS A 119 4.95 -1.99 0.85
CA LYS A 119 6.00 -2.09 -0.19
C LYS A 119 5.63 -3.08 -1.29
N LEU A 120 5.09 -4.25 -0.95
CA LEU A 120 4.67 -5.27 -1.92
C LEU A 120 3.49 -4.80 -2.78
N MET A 121 2.53 -4.09 -2.20
CA MET A 121 1.40 -3.50 -2.93
C MET A 121 1.84 -2.35 -3.84
N SER A 122 2.72 -1.47 -3.38
CA SER A 122 3.25 -0.38 -4.21
C SER A 122 4.11 -0.89 -5.37
N ALA A 123 4.84 -2.00 -5.17
CA ALA A 123 5.54 -2.69 -6.27
C ALA A 123 4.58 -3.24 -7.35
N ARG A 124 3.27 -3.31 -7.05
CA ARG A 124 2.19 -3.67 -7.98
C ARG A 124 1.39 -2.47 -8.49
N GLY A 125 1.89 -1.25 -8.25
CA GLY A 125 1.27 -0.01 -8.69
C GLY A 125 0.11 0.48 -7.83
N LEU A 126 -0.15 -0.15 -6.67
CA LEU A 126 -1.21 0.29 -5.76
C LEU A 126 -0.74 1.42 -4.82
N TYR A 127 -1.66 2.32 -4.51
CA TYR A 127 -1.45 3.42 -3.58
C TYR A 127 -2.19 3.17 -2.26
N CYS A 128 -1.44 3.02 -1.17
CA CYS A 128 -2.01 2.75 0.15
C CYS A 128 -2.64 4.02 0.73
N ILE A 129 -3.96 3.98 0.97
CA ILE A 129 -4.73 5.12 1.49
C ILE A 129 -4.94 5.07 3.00
N ASP A 130 -4.85 3.87 3.59
CA ASP A 130 -5.02 3.67 5.03
C ASP A 130 -4.52 2.29 5.47
N SER A 131 -4.24 2.16 6.77
CA SER A 131 -3.93 0.87 7.38
C SER A 131 -4.37 0.82 8.83
N MET A 132 -4.79 -0.34 9.31
CA MET A 132 -5.09 -0.59 10.71
C MET A 132 -4.49 -1.90 11.22
N SER A 133 -4.39 -2.00 12.54
CA SER A 133 -4.04 -3.22 13.25
C SER A 133 -5.10 -3.51 14.32
N VAL A 134 -5.42 -4.78 14.51
CA VAL A 134 -6.42 -5.24 15.49
C VAL A 134 -5.81 -6.39 16.29
N MET A 135 -5.81 -6.28 17.62
CA MET A 135 -5.33 -7.35 18.48
C MET A 135 -6.30 -8.54 18.47
N ALA A 136 -5.76 -9.75 18.56
CA ALA A 136 -6.57 -10.96 18.69
C ALA A 136 -7.51 -10.89 19.92
N ALA A 137 -7.05 -10.28 21.02
CA ALA A 137 -7.85 -10.01 22.21
C ALA A 137 -9.10 -9.16 21.89
N GLN A 138 -8.94 -8.07 21.13
CA GLN A 138 -10.05 -7.19 20.72
C GLN A 138 -11.08 -7.89 19.84
N VAL A 139 -10.63 -8.87 19.04
CA VAL A 139 -11.54 -9.72 18.24
C VAL A 139 -12.27 -10.72 19.13
N GLY A 140 -11.62 -11.19 20.20
CA GLY A 140 -12.17 -12.11 21.18
C GLY A 140 -13.23 -11.47 22.08
N ASP A 141 -12.97 -10.25 22.55
CA ASP A 141 -13.87 -9.50 23.45
C ASP A 141 -14.92 -8.64 22.71
N GLY A 142 -14.79 -8.50 21.39
CA GLY A 142 -15.75 -7.77 20.54
C GLY A 142 -15.49 -6.27 20.41
N SER A 143 -14.52 -5.70 21.14
CA SER A 143 -14.17 -4.27 21.10
C SER A 143 -13.62 -3.80 19.74
N TYR A 144 -13.24 -4.74 18.85
CA TYR A 144 -12.82 -4.42 17.49
C TYR A 144 -13.93 -3.82 16.61
N TYR A 145 -15.21 -4.00 16.97
CA TYR A 145 -16.33 -3.74 16.07
C TYR A 145 -16.37 -2.29 15.57
N ASP A 146 -16.37 -1.33 16.49
CA ASP A 146 -16.47 0.09 16.16
C ASP A 146 -15.19 0.60 15.47
N LEU A 147 -14.02 0.11 15.92
CA LEU A 147 -12.73 0.43 15.33
C LEU A 147 -12.69 0.05 13.84
N VAL A 148 -13.10 -1.18 13.51
CA VAL A 148 -13.12 -1.66 12.12
C VAL A 148 -14.20 -0.96 11.30
N THR A 149 -15.35 -0.65 11.90
CA THR A 149 -16.43 0.07 11.23
C THR A 149 -16.01 1.51 10.87
N GLN A 150 -15.33 2.19 11.79
CA GLN A 150 -14.81 3.54 11.55
C GLN A 150 -13.72 3.54 10.47
N PHE A 151 -12.78 2.60 10.55
CA PHE A 151 -11.76 2.42 9.51
C PHE A 151 -12.40 2.19 8.13
N ALA A 152 -13.32 1.23 8.03
CA ALA A 152 -13.97 0.86 6.78
C ALA A 152 -14.76 2.04 6.18
N SER A 153 -15.49 2.79 7.01
CA SER A 153 -16.21 3.99 6.58
C SER A 153 -15.27 5.07 6.04
N GLY A 154 -14.08 5.22 6.64
CA GLY A 154 -13.01 6.11 6.18
C GLY A 154 -12.44 5.72 4.82
N LEU A 155 -12.43 4.43 4.46
CA LEU A 155 -11.96 3.98 3.15
C LEU A 155 -12.86 4.48 2.02
N ASN A 156 -14.18 4.43 2.21
CA ASN A 156 -15.13 4.85 1.18
C ASN A 156 -15.00 6.36 0.88
N THR A 157 -14.82 7.17 1.92
CA THR A 157 -14.60 8.63 1.80
C THR A 157 -13.26 8.96 1.16
N LYS A 158 -12.15 8.38 1.66
CA LYS A 158 -10.81 8.58 1.07
C LYS A 158 -10.69 8.04 -0.36
N ALA A 159 -11.48 7.03 -0.70
CA ALA A 159 -11.53 6.50 -2.06
C ALA A 159 -12.30 7.39 -3.05
N MET A 160 -13.25 8.20 -2.59
CA MET A 160 -13.98 9.15 -3.43
C MET A 160 -13.22 10.45 -3.71
N VAL A 161 -12.17 10.77 -2.92
CA VAL A 161 -11.31 11.93 -3.23
C VAL A 161 -10.51 11.66 -4.51
N PRO A 162 -10.66 12.49 -5.57
CA PRO A 162 -9.87 12.35 -6.78
C PRO A 162 -8.39 12.51 -6.42
N VAL A 163 -7.57 11.57 -6.85
CA VAL A 163 -6.12 11.75 -6.88
C VAL A 163 -5.87 12.76 -8.01
N ALA A 164 -6.06 14.05 -7.72
CA ALA A 164 -5.75 15.13 -8.62
C ALA A 164 -4.23 15.10 -8.86
N VAL A 165 -3.86 14.58 -10.03
CA VAL A 165 -2.64 14.84 -10.80
C VAL A 165 -1.56 15.61 -10.03
N ARG A 166 -0.61 14.89 -9.44
CA ARG A 166 0.71 15.47 -9.16
C ARG A 166 1.42 15.63 -10.50
N LYS A 167 1.16 16.75 -11.19
CA LYS A 167 2.09 17.26 -12.20
C LYS A 167 3.39 17.55 -11.46
N THR A 168 4.43 16.78 -11.74
CA THR A 168 5.79 17.22 -11.51
C THR A 168 5.93 18.53 -12.27
N ALA A 169 6.15 19.62 -11.53
CA ALA A 169 6.67 20.84 -12.09
C ALA A 169 8.04 20.49 -12.68
N ASP A 170 8.07 20.25 -13.98
CA ASP A 170 9.32 20.27 -14.72
C ASP A 170 9.59 21.74 -15.04
N THR A 171 10.61 22.26 -14.38
CA THR A 171 11.01 23.65 -14.45
C THR A 171 11.59 23.90 -15.84
N THR A 172 10.78 24.41 -16.76
CA THR A 172 11.29 25.09 -17.96
C THR A 172 12.00 26.38 -17.54
N GLY A 173 13.24 26.24 -17.10
CA GLY A 173 14.22 27.33 -16.97
C GLY A 173 15.00 27.48 -18.27
N LYS A 174 14.33 27.80 -19.38
CA LYS A 174 14.98 28.24 -20.61
C LYS A 174 14.86 29.76 -20.70
N ALA A 175 15.81 30.46 -20.08
CA ALA A 175 15.91 31.91 -20.18
C ALA A 175 16.42 32.28 -21.59
N VAL A 176 15.50 32.63 -22.48
CA VAL A 176 15.80 33.38 -23.71
C VAL A 176 15.88 34.85 -23.31
N LYS A 177 17.09 35.42 -23.31
CA LYS A 177 17.29 36.88 -23.33
C LYS A 177 17.58 37.29 -24.76
N THR A 178 16.74 38.16 -25.32
CA THR A 178 17.03 38.87 -26.56
C THR A 178 16.64 40.34 -26.42
N ALA A 179 17.56 41.18 -26.93
CA ALA A 179 17.42 42.57 -27.34
C ALA A 179 17.26 43.66 -26.27
N GLY A 180 18.36 44.41 -26.08
CA GLY A 180 18.37 45.82 -25.72
C GLY A 180 19.58 46.46 -26.40
N ASN A 181 19.35 47.24 -27.44
CA ASN A 181 20.36 47.87 -28.31
C ASN A 181 20.66 49.30 -27.83
N ALA A 182 21.86 49.76 -28.19
CA ALA A 182 22.31 51.15 -28.39
C ALA A 182 22.72 52.02 -27.18
N ALA A 183 24.02 52.36 -27.12
CA ALA A 183 24.61 53.71 -27.06
C ALA A 183 26.12 53.59 -26.72
N LYS A 184 27.05 53.63 -27.69
CA LYS A 184 27.85 54.82 -28.08
C LYS A 184 27.87 55.94 -27.03
N THR A 185 29.04 56.21 -26.42
CA THR A 185 29.94 57.35 -26.68
C THR A 185 30.96 57.56 -25.54
N ALA A 186 32.20 57.90 -25.93
CA ALA A 186 33.24 58.63 -25.17
C ALA A 186 33.74 57.99 -23.86
N GLY A 187 34.97 58.11 -23.40
CA GLY A 187 36.18 58.83 -23.79
C GLY A 187 37.17 58.51 -22.66
N ALA A 188 38.39 58.08 -23.01
CA ALA A 188 39.60 58.82 -22.70
C ALA A 188 40.28 58.46 -21.35
N VAL A 189 41.61 58.28 -21.48
CA VAL A 189 42.68 58.47 -20.47
C VAL A 189 42.86 57.39 -19.40
N GLY A 190 44.09 56.87 -19.30
CA GLY A 190 44.60 56.33 -18.03
C GLY A 190 45.69 55.29 -18.14
N ARG A 191 46.94 55.75 -18.19
CA ARG A 191 48.19 54.97 -18.15
C ARG A 191 48.43 54.31 -16.78
N PHE A 192 49.26 53.26 -16.81
CA PHE A 192 50.29 52.89 -15.81
C PHE A 192 49.84 52.46 -14.40
N PHE A 193 50.18 51.23 -14.00
CA PHE A 193 51.34 51.02 -13.12
C PHE A 193 51.83 49.56 -13.14
N LEU A 194 53.16 49.43 -13.04
CA LEU A 194 53.99 48.23 -13.11
C LEU A 194 54.45 47.86 -11.67
N ARG A 195 55.10 46.68 -11.54
CA ARG A 195 55.87 46.12 -10.40
C ARG A 195 55.01 45.28 -9.43
N ARG A 196 55.18 43.96 -9.32
CA ARG A 196 56.39 43.12 -9.12
C ARG A 196 57.20 43.50 -7.90
#